data_AF-A0A6S7H2E1-F1
#
_entry.id   AF-A0A6S7H2E1-F1
#
_cell.length_a   1.000
_cell.length_b   1.000
_cell.length_c   1.000
_cell.angle_alpha   90.00
_cell.angle_beta   90.00
_cell.angle_gamma   90.00
#
_symmetry.space_group_name_H-M   'P 1'
#
loop_
_entity.id
_entity.type
_entity.pdbx_description
1 polymer ?
#
loop_
_entity_poly.entity_id
_entity_poly.type
_entity_poly.pdbx_seq_one_letter_code
_entity_poly.pdbx_strand_id
1 'polypeptide(L)'
;PMKLDIVFVVDKSGSIGEKNFEFTKNFLEMFTEYFSVYPSKTRVAIVSFSTYVRLEFDYSQFKNKECLKRGIKQMRYTNGRTSTGNALERVRTQLIFNTNAGARENTNKIIFVITDGKSNLGIDPIIPASKLKENDNVTIVALGVTNKINQTELQAIASSPAHVFHLKNFAALKNLTQSLQNDLSKICENGKIVLDECGRRCRCENGRRIDCCRRRKEFTQLNQDERVRYINTLKTASTNQKYKKAYEQLLTLHMELFLQRIHMKDFFLTWHRWFILQYENLLQKIDCRVTVPYWDWTLVAAKPFVNDFWNPEARGFGGNGSPPGSCVKTGPFGEGKWSLIRSAGRGCLKRNFNDRFPDVITLASLLTSNPDPKDFLKFESQLRVVFHNQFHSRIGGTMNSKNAAAAPEFFPHHAFIDKIWSDWQGKGKKHKFNIFFTNQKGKMPGTRNRPKDFLDLSEQPDCICVEYADVVNNVSTIIKGLTLSELQNIPRLALPPLSANATGLFHTSSAELEEVAKSQSAIAPQHVLHEDSLNGTDAINLGFRPFDVFNAARSG
;
A
#
# COMPACT_ATOMS: atom_id res chain seq x y z
N PRO A 1 -10.27 -9.96 -16.14
CA PRO A 1 -9.32 -8.98 -16.73
C PRO A 1 -8.13 -9.67 -17.40
N MET A 2 -7.74 -9.20 -18.59
CA MET A 2 -6.66 -9.78 -19.39
C MET A 2 -5.31 -9.65 -18.66
N LYS A 3 -4.52 -10.73 -18.67
CA LYS A 3 -3.13 -10.74 -18.21
C LYS A 3 -2.24 -10.59 -19.44
N LEU A 4 -1.26 -9.70 -19.36
CA LEU A 4 -0.38 -9.40 -20.50
C LEU A 4 1.07 -9.19 -20.06
N ASP A 5 2.02 -9.79 -20.76
CA ASP A 5 3.45 -9.50 -20.61
C ASP A 5 3.90 -8.69 -21.84
N ILE A 6 4.46 -7.49 -21.64
CA ILE A 6 4.92 -6.62 -22.73
C ILE A 6 6.44 -6.44 -22.66
N VAL A 7 7.13 -6.58 -23.78
CA VAL A 7 8.54 -6.16 -23.93
C VAL A 7 8.63 -5.01 -24.92
N PHE A 8 9.30 -3.93 -24.55
CA PHE A 8 9.76 -2.94 -25.53
C PHE A 8 11.23 -3.20 -25.88
N VAL A 9 11.51 -3.31 -27.17
CA VAL A 9 12.84 -3.44 -27.75
C VAL A 9 13.17 -2.13 -28.42
N VAL A 10 13.98 -1.32 -27.76
CA VAL A 10 14.12 0.12 -28.03
C VAL A 10 15.48 0.42 -28.63
N ASP A 11 15.48 0.89 -29.87
CA ASP A 11 16.69 1.37 -30.52
C ASP A 11 17.17 2.70 -29.91
N LYS A 12 18.45 2.76 -29.59
CA LYS A 12 19.17 3.96 -29.16
C LYS A 12 20.52 4.11 -29.87
N SER A 13 20.62 3.56 -31.07
CA SER A 13 21.77 3.67 -31.96
C SER A 13 21.95 5.09 -32.51
N GLY A 14 23.06 5.32 -33.21
CA GLY A 14 23.46 6.64 -33.69
C GLY A 14 22.52 7.28 -34.70
N SER A 15 21.79 6.48 -35.48
CA SER A 15 20.76 6.99 -36.41
C SER A 15 19.60 7.66 -35.67
N ILE A 16 19.29 7.17 -34.47
CA ILE A 16 18.25 7.72 -33.61
C ILE A 16 18.66 9.12 -33.14
N GLY A 17 19.80 9.24 -32.46
CA GLY A 17 20.20 10.50 -31.81
C GLY A 17 19.41 10.79 -30.52
N GLU A 18 20.02 11.57 -29.62
CA GLU A 18 19.49 11.80 -28.27
C GLU A 18 18.08 12.41 -28.25
N LYS A 19 17.82 13.38 -29.14
CA LYS A 19 16.50 14.04 -29.26
C LYS A 19 15.38 13.05 -29.62
N ASN A 20 15.64 12.12 -30.53
CA ASN A 20 14.65 11.13 -30.96
C ASN A 20 14.47 10.02 -29.92
N PHE A 21 15.52 9.70 -29.18
CA PHE A 21 15.42 8.80 -28.04
C PHE A 21 14.50 9.37 -26.95
N GLU A 22 14.54 10.68 -26.71
CA GLU A 22 13.62 11.33 -25.77
C GLU A 22 12.15 11.29 -26.27
N PHE A 23 11.90 11.43 -27.57
CA PHE A 23 10.56 11.17 -28.13
C PHE A 23 10.10 9.73 -27.89
N THR A 24 11.02 8.77 -27.97
CA THR A 24 10.73 7.35 -27.71
C THR A 24 10.39 7.12 -26.24
N LYS A 25 11.14 7.69 -25.30
CA LYS A 25 10.82 7.63 -23.86
C LYS A 25 9.43 8.21 -23.56
N ASN A 26 9.12 9.37 -24.13
CA ASN A 26 7.80 10.00 -23.97
C ASN A 26 6.66 9.13 -24.53
N PHE A 27 6.87 8.50 -25.69
CA PHE A 27 5.93 7.55 -26.26
C PHE A 27 5.71 6.35 -25.31
N LEU A 28 6.79 5.72 -24.82
CA LEU A 28 6.70 4.59 -23.89
C LEU A 28 5.94 4.95 -22.62
N GLU A 29 6.27 6.08 -21.99
CA GLU A 29 5.58 6.54 -20.79
C GLU A 29 4.08 6.67 -21.00
N MET A 30 3.66 7.29 -22.10
CA MET A 30 2.23 7.43 -22.37
C MET A 30 1.62 6.09 -22.80
N PHE A 31 2.28 5.28 -23.61
CA PHE A 31 1.71 4.02 -24.08
C PHE A 31 1.43 3.08 -22.90
N THR A 32 2.25 3.13 -21.85
CA THR A 32 1.99 2.39 -20.60
C THR A 32 0.71 2.84 -19.87
N GLU A 33 0.13 3.99 -20.18
CA GLU A 33 -1.13 4.44 -19.57
C GLU A 33 -2.33 3.57 -19.91
N TYR A 34 -2.32 2.95 -21.09
CA TYR A 34 -3.37 2.04 -21.57
C TYR A 34 -3.44 0.72 -20.82
N PHE A 35 -2.39 0.40 -20.08
CA PHE A 35 -2.28 -0.86 -19.38
C PHE A 35 -2.40 -0.67 -17.89
N SER A 36 -3.16 -1.57 -17.26
CA SER A 36 -3.15 -1.75 -15.83
C SER A 36 -1.86 -2.46 -15.39
N VAL A 37 -0.79 -1.68 -15.20
CA VAL A 37 0.52 -2.20 -14.77
C VAL A 37 0.46 -2.63 -13.30
N TYR A 38 0.32 -3.95 -13.10
CA TYR A 38 0.28 -4.60 -11.78
C TYR A 38 0.80 -6.04 -11.89
N PRO A 39 1.39 -6.63 -10.84
CA PRO A 39 1.88 -8.00 -10.87
C PRO A 39 0.83 -9.05 -11.25
N SER A 40 -0.46 -8.77 -11.01
CA SER A 40 -1.60 -9.62 -11.33
C SER A 40 -2.23 -9.35 -12.71
N LYS A 41 -1.87 -8.25 -13.38
CA LYS A 41 -2.44 -7.77 -14.65
C LYS A 41 -1.36 -7.65 -15.73
N THR A 42 -0.92 -6.44 -16.09
CA THR A 42 0.14 -6.22 -17.09
C THR A 42 1.51 -6.08 -16.44
N ARG A 43 2.52 -6.76 -17.01
CA ARG A 43 3.94 -6.60 -16.65
C ARG A 43 4.71 -6.08 -17.85
N VAL A 44 5.71 -5.24 -17.62
CA VAL A 44 6.49 -4.59 -18.68
C VAL A 44 7.98 -4.82 -18.44
N ALA A 45 8.69 -5.26 -19.47
CA ALA A 45 10.14 -5.30 -19.54
C ALA A 45 10.63 -4.37 -20.67
N ILE A 46 11.83 -3.83 -20.53
CA ILE A 46 12.46 -3.03 -21.59
C ILE A 46 13.89 -3.49 -21.83
N VAL A 47 14.17 -3.78 -23.10
CA VAL A 47 15.51 -3.99 -23.64
C VAL A 47 15.81 -2.81 -24.54
N SER A 48 16.94 -2.14 -24.33
CA SER A 48 17.44 -1.13 -25.25
C SER A 48 18.69 -1.64 -25.98
N PHE A 49 18.98 -1.11 -27.16
CA PHE A 49 20.14 -1.55 -27.92
C PHE A 49 20.79 -0.43 -28.73
N SER A 50 22.11 -0.53 -28.84
CA SER A 50 22.91 0.13 -29.87
C SER A 50 23.98 -0.86 -30.35
N THR A 51 25.27 -0.53 -30.26
CA THR A 51 26.36 -1.52 -30.39
C THR A 51 26.20 -2.64 -29.35
N TYR A 52 25.74 -2.28 -28.15
CA TYR A 52 25.51 -3.22 -27.05
C TYR A 52 24.02 -3.30 -26.70
N VAL A 53 23.58 -4.49 -26.30
CA VAL A 53 22.21 -4.74 -25.83
C VAL A 53 22.18 -4.62 -24.30
N ARG A 54 21.29 -3.77 -23.80
CA ARG A 54 21.08 -3.53 -22.37
C ARG A 54 19.68 -3.93 -21.97
N LEU A 55 19.59 -4.80 -20.96
CA LEU A 55 18.33 -5.00 -20.23
C LEU A 55 18.16 -3.79 -19.30
N GLU A 56 17.21 -2.90 -19.63
CA GLU A 56 16.94 -1.73 -18.78
C GLU A 56 16.17 -2.16 -17.54
N PHE A 57 15.18 -3.04 -17.71
CA PHE A 57 14.46 -3.69 -16.61
C PHE A 57 13.64 -4.90 -17.09
N ASP A 58 13.47 -5.89 -16.21
CA ASP A 58 12.67 -7.11 -16.45
C ASP A 58 11.22 -6.98 -15.94
N TYR A 59 10.41 -8.04 -16.12
CA TYR A 59 9.00 -8.05 -15.75
C TYR A 59 8.74 -8.02 -14.23
N SER A 60 9.76 -8.31 -13.42
CA SER A 60 9.66 -8.37 -11.97
C SER A 60 9.98 -7.05 -11.29
N GLN A 61 10.70 -6.16 -11.97
CA GLN A 61 11.28 -4.96 -11.39
C GLN A 61 10.24 -3.95 -10.90
N PHE A 62 9.19 -3.69 -11.69
CA PHE A 62 8.18 -2.67 -11.36
C PHE A 62 6.81 -3.27 -11.06
N LYS A 63 6.20 -2.80 -9.96
CA LYS A 63 4.92 -3.29 -9.44
C LYS A 63 3.74 -2.35 -9.75
N ASN A 64 4.02 -1.17 -10.26
CA ASN A 64 3.04 -0.16 -10.62
C ASN A 64 3.56 0.73 -11.76
N LYS A 65 2.64 1.53 -12.30
CA LYS A 65 2.91 2.41 -13.45
C LYS A 65 3.86 3.55 -13.09
N GLU A 66 3.79 4.06 -11.87
CA GLU A 66 4.57 5.21 -11.39
C GLU A 66 6.07 4.89 -11.39
N CYS A 67 6.44 3.72 -10.88
CA CYS A 67 7.81 3.23 -10.90
C CYS A 67 8.30 2.87 -12.30
N LEU A 68 7.44 2.27 -13.12
CA LEU A 68 7.76 1.99 -14.52
C LEU A 68 8.11 3.28 -15.29
N LYS A 69 7.27 4.31 -15.19
CA LYS A 69 7.51 5.61 -15.83
C LYS A 69 8.79 6.27 -15.33
N ARG A 70 9.05 6.20 -14.02
CA ARG A 70 10.32 6.69 -13.43
C ARG A 70 11.53 5.94 -14.01
N GLY A 71 11.43 4.62 -14.18
CA GLY A 71 12.46 3.80 -14.83
C GLY A 71 12.69 4.21 -16.28
N ILE A 72 11.63 4.39 -17.06
CA ILE A 72 11.70 4.86 -18.46
C ILE A 72 12.43 6.20 -18.55
N LYS A 73 12.07 7.17 -17.69
CA LYS A 73 12.72 8.50 -17.66
C LYS A 73 14.22 8.45 -17.41
N GLN A 74 14.70 7.45 -16.66
CA GLN A 74 16.11 7.29 -16.29
C GLN A 74 16.95 6.57 -17.36
N MET A 75 16.33 6.02 -18.40
CA MET A 75 17.06 5.40 -19.51
C MET A 75 17.98 6.41 -20.21
N ARG A 76 19.22 5.99 -20.50
CA ARG A 76 20.25 6.84 -21.12
C ARG A 76 20.51 6.46 -22.57
N TYR A 77 20.60 7.47 -23.41
CA TYR A 77 21.09 7.36 -24.78
C TYR A 77 22.59 7.02 -24.76
N THR A 78 23.04 6.12 -25.64
CA THR A 78 24.44 5.65 -25.65
C THR A 78 25.11 5.71 -27.02
N ASN A 79 24.39 6.08 -28.09
CA ASN A 79 24.92 6.08 -29.46
C ASN A 79 25.46 4.69 -29.89
N GLY A 80 25.95 4.56 -31.13
CA GLY A 80 26.62 3.37 -31.64
C GLY A 80 25.91 2.74 -32.85
N ARG A 81 26.26 1.49 -33.15
CA ARG A 81 25.69 0.69 -34.25
C ARG A 81 24.29 0.18 -33.93
N THR A 82 23.65 -0.51 -34.86
CA THR A 82 22.25 -0.96 -34.76
C THR A 82 22.20 -2.48 -34.69
N SER A 83 22.09 -3.04 -33.47
CA SER A 83 22.17 -4.50 -33.21
C SER A 83 20.81 -5.14 -32.93
N THR A 84 19.85 -4.97 -33.84
CA THR A 84 18.46 -5.42 -33.65
C THR A 84 18.35 -6.92 -33.38
N GLY A 85 19.10 -7.75 -34.13
CA GLY A 85 19.06 -9.20 -33.94
C GLY A 85 19.59 -9.65 -32.58
N ASN A 86 20.68 -9.05 -32.09
CA ASN A 86 21.18 -9.35 -30.75
C ASN A 86 20.18 -8.94 -29.66
N ALA A 87 19.42 -7.85 -29.88
CA ALA A 87 18.39 -7.40 -28.94
C ALA A 87 17.23 -8.41 -28.86
N LEU A 88 16.74 -8.86 -30.01
CA LEU A 88 15.71 -9.91 -30.10
C LEU A 88 16.17 -11.24 -29.51
N GLU A 89 17.43 -11.62 -29.74
CA GLU A 89 18.00 -12.84 -29.16
C GLU A 89 18.09 -12.75 -27.64
N ARG A 90 18.41 -11.57 -27.09
CA ARG A 90 18.38 -11.36 -25.64
C ARG A 90 16.97 -11.46 -25.07
N VAL A 91 15.96 -10.90 -25.76
CA VAL A 91 14.55 -11.07 -25.35
C VAL A 91 14.16 -12.54 -25.33
N ARG A 92 14.50 -13.28 -26.39
CA ARG A 92 14.19 -14.71 -26.54
C ARG A 92 14.81 -15.56 -25.43
N THR A 93 16.08 -15.31 -25.11
CA THR A 93 16.85 -16.15 -24.18
C THR A 93 16.71 -15.76 -22.72
N GLN A 94 16.51 -14.47 -22.41
CA GLN A 94 16.58 -13.96 -21.03
C GLN A 94 15.26 -13.44 -20.47
N LEU A 95 14.26 -13.14 -21.30
CA LEU A 95 13.02 -12.51 -20.84
C LEU A 95 11.79 -13.34 -21.14
N ILE A 96 11.51 -13.60 -22.42
CA ILE A 96 10.16 -13.94 -22.89
C ILE A 96 9.63 -15.25 -22.26
N PHE A 97 10.52 -16.21 -22.00
CA PHE A 97 10.21 -17.50 -21.36
C PHE A 97 10.91 -17.70 -20.01
N ASN A 98 11.52 -16.66 -19.44
CA ASN A 98 12.28 -16.77 -18.20
C ASN A 98 11.45 -16.36 -16.98
N THR A 99 10.99 -17.34 -16.21
CA THR A 99 10.20 -17.11 -14.99
C THR A 99 10.98 -16.37 -13.90
N ASN A 100 12.32 -16.51 -13.86
CA ASN A 100 13.17 -15.74 -12.94
C ASN A 100 13.21 -14.25 -13.30
N ALA A 101 13.03 -13.91 -14.57
CA ALA A 101 12.86 -12.53 -15.04
C ALA A 101 11.41 -12.03 -14.91
N GLY A 102 10.53 -12.82 -14.29
CA GLY A 102 9.13 -12.47 -14.04
C GLY A 102 8.16 -12.78 -15.18
N ALA A 103 8.57 -13.49 -16.23
CA ALA A 103 7.66 -13.92 -17.29
C ALA A 103 6.65 -14.96 -16.79
N ARG A 104 5.43 -14.93 -17.32
CA ARG A 104 4.35 -15.87 -16.98
C ARG A 104 4.12 -16.87 -18.11
N GLU A 105 4.11 -18.17 -17.80
CA GLU A 105 4.03 -19.24 -18.81
C GLU A 105 2.74 -19.17 -19.65
N ASN A 106 1.57 -19.05 -19.03
CA ASN A 106 0.27 -19.05 -19.71
C ASN A 106 -0.29 -17.62 -19.87
N THR A 107 0.47 -16.74 -20.53
CA THR A 107 0.07 -15.35 -20.72
C THR A 107 0.55 -14.83 -22.06
N ASN A 108 -0.35 -14.16 -22.78
CA ASN A 108 -0.01 -13.50 -24.05
C ASN A 108 1.16 -12.54 -23.85
N LYS A 109 2.10 -12.58 -24.79
CA LYS A 109 3.33 -11.79 -24.78
C LYS A 109 3.39 -10.94 -26.02
N ILE A 110 3.59 -9.64 -25.85
CA ILE A 110 3.70 -8.71 -26.97
C ILE A 110 5.08 -8.06 -26.93
N ILE A 111 5.81 -8.16 -28.03
CA ILE A 111 7.13 -7.56 -28.23
C ILE A 111 6.95 -6.38 -29.18
N PHE A 112 7.15 -5.16 -28.68
CA PHE A 112 7.18 -3.95 -29.49
C PHE A 112 8.62 -3.62 -29.85
N VAL A 113 8.98 -3.74 -31.13
CA VAL A 113 10.28 -3.35 -31.66
C VAL A 113 10.17 -1.93 -32.20
N ILE A 114 10.96 -0.99 -31.66
CA ILE A 114 10.98 0.42 -32.09
C ILE A 114 12.37 0.72 -32.64
N THR A 115 12.49 0.97 -33.94
CA THR A 115 13.77 1.20 -34.63
C THR A 115 13.61 2.13 -35.83
N ASP A 116 14.69 2.76 -36.27
CA ASP A 116 14.71 3.65 -37.43
C ASP A 116 15.57 3.18 -38.62
N GLY A 117 16.19 2.02 -38.50
CA GLY A 117 17.22 1.60 -39.45
C GLY A 117 17.29 0.11 -39.68
N LYS A 118 18.11 -0.25 -40.67
CA LYS A 118 18.53 -1.62 -40.95
C LYS A 118 19.52 -2.08 -39.89
N SER A 119 19.32 -3.27 -39.34
CA SER A 119 20.32 -3.93 -38.51
C SER A 119 21.66 -3.98 -39.24
N ASN A 120 22.71 -3.47 -38.62
CA ASN A 120 24.03 -3.36 -39.24
C ASN A 120 25.13 -3.99 -38.39
N LEU A 121 24.80 -4.65 -37.29
CA LEU A 121 25.73 -5.38 -36.43
C LEU A 121 25.07 -6.63 -35.84
N GLY A 122 25.85 -7.72 -35.76
CA GLY A 122 25.45 -8.93 -35.05
C GLY A 122 24.61 -9.89 -35.89
N ILE A 123 23.75 -10.64 -35.20
CA ILE A 123 22.90 -11.68 -35.79
C ILE A 123 21.85 -11.02 -36.72
N ASP A 124 21.52 -11.69 -37.82
CA ASP A 124 20.38 -11.32 -38.65
C ASP A 124 19.09 -11.33 -37.79
N PRO A 125 18.36 -10.21 -37.67
CA PRO A 125 17.17 -10.12 -36.82
C PRO A 125 16.04 -11.08 -37.21
N ILE A 126 16.01 -11.59 -38.43
CA ILE A 126 15.01 -12.56 -38.89
C ILE A 126 15.13 -13.88 -38.12
N ILE A 127 16.35 -14.29 -37.75
CA ILE A 127 16.60 -15.56 -37.04
C ILE A 127 15.94 -15.58 -35.65
N PRO A 128 16.25 -14.67 -34.71
CA PRO A 128 15.61 -14.66 -33.40
C PRO A 128 14.13 -14.30 -33.48
N ALA A 129 13.70 -13.46 -34.43
CA ALA A 129 12.29 -13.16 -34.64
C ALA A 129 11.50 -14.42 -35.05
N SER A 130 12.03 -15.23 -35.96
CA SER A 130 11.37 -16.46 -36.41
C SER A 130 11.19 -17.45 -35.26
N LYS A 131 12.23 -17.66 -34.44
CA LYS A 131 12.15 -18.51 -33.23
C LYS A 131 11.16 -17.98 -32.18
N LEU A 132 11.03 -16.66 -32.06
CA LEU A 132 10.03 -16.06 -31.16
C LEU A 132 8.60 -16.31 -31.66
N LYS A 133 8.39 -16.27 -32.98
CA LYS A 133 7.09 -16.45 -33.65
C LYS A 133 6.60 -17.90 -33.67
N GLU A 134 7.46 -18.89 -33.40
CA GLU A 134 7.08 -20.30 -33.26
C GLU A 134 6.11 -20.55 -32.08
N ASN A 135 5.97 -19.59 -31.17
CA ASN A 135 5.07 -19.68 -30.04
C ASN A 135 3.81 -18.83 -30.25
N ASP A 136 2.64 -19.46 -30.31
CA ASP A 136 1.35 -18.79 -30.58
C ASP A 136 0.99 -17.70 -29.57
N ASN A 137 1.54 -17.76 -28.35
CA ASN A 137 1.32 -16.75 -27.31
C ASN A 137 2.26 -15.54 -27.46
N VAL A 138 3.14 -15.51 -28.46
CA VAL A 138 4.10 -14.41 -28.70
C VAL A 138 3.72 -13.65 -29.98
N THR A 139 3.46 -12.36 -29.83
CA THR A 139 3.20 -11.44 -30.95
C THR A 139 4.29 -10.38 -31.01
N ILE A 140 4.91 -10.21 -32.19
CA ILE A 140 5.88 -9.16 -32.46
C ILE A 140 5.22 -8.06 -33.28
N VAL A 141 5.23 -6.84 -32.74
CA VAL A 141 4.78 -5.61 -33.36
C VAL A 141 5.99 -4.74 -33.66
N ALA A 142 6.17 -4.36 -34.92
CA ALA A 142 7.35 -3.64 -35.39
C ALA A 142 6.98 -2.19 -35.78
N LEU A 143 7.54 -1.22 -35.06
CA LEU A 143 7.39 0.22 -35.29
C LEU A 143 8.66 0.74 -35.96
N GLY A 144 8.58 0.91 -37.28
CA GLY A 144 9.62 1.53 -38.09
C GLY A 144 9.43 3.04 -38.13
N VAL A 145 10.42 3.78 -37.64
CA VAL A 145 10.38 5.24 -37.59
C VAL A 145 11.35 5.81 -38.63
N THR A 146 10.94 6.86 -39.35
CA THR A 146 11.62 7.42 -40.53
C THR A 146 11.42 6.64 -41.83
N ASN A 147 11.77 7.28 -42.95
CA ASN A 147 11.74 6.67 -44.28
C ASN A 147 13.02 5.88 -44.62
N LYS A 148 13.99 5.79 -43.70
CA LYS A 148 15.29 5.12 -43.92
C LYS A 148 15.30 3.67 -43.41
N ILE A 149 14.16 3.17 -42.97
CA ILE A 149 13.95 1.80 -42.51
C ILE A 149 14.07 0.79 -43.64
N ASN A 150 14.58 -0.40 -43.32
CA ASN A 150 14.50 -1.55 -44.22
C ASN A 150 13.12 -2.22 -44.06
N GLN A 151 12.20 -1.94 -44.97
CA GLN A 151 10.82 -2.43 -44.88
C GLN A 151 10.73 -3.96 -44.91
N THR A 152 11.54 -4.63 -45.73
CA THR A 152 11.59 -6.09 -45.82
C THR A 152 12.03 -6.70 -44.49
N GLU A 153 13.06 -6.14 -43.86
CA GLU A 153 13.54 -6.59 -42.54
C GLU A 153 12.46 -6.38 -41.47
N LEU A 154 11.81 -5.21 -41.45
CA LEU A 154 10.78 -4.90 -40.47
C LEU A 154 9.55 -5.83 -40.59
N GLN A 155 9.12 -6.11 -41.83
CA GLN A 155 8.06 -7.07 -42.12
C GLN A 155 8.42 -8.50 -41.72
N ALA A 156 9.67 -8.91 -41.95
CA ALA A 156 10.15 -10.23 -41.56
C ALA A 156 10.26 -10.39 -40.03
N ILE A 157 10.53 -9.31 -39.29
CA ILE A 157 10.54 -9.31 -37.82
C ILE A 157 9.12 -9.45 -37.24
N ALA A 158 8.14 -8.73 -37.79
CA ALA A 158 6.78 -8.73 -37.26
C ALA A 158 6.07 -10.09 -37.40
N SER A 159 5.10 -10.36 -36.53
CA SER A 159 4.29 -11.60 -36.60
C SER A 159 3.30 -11.61 -37.76
N SER A 160 2.89 -10.45 -38.27
CA SER A 160 1.97 -10.29 -39.39
C SER A 160 2.18 -8.93 -40.07
N PRO A 161 1.87 -8.77 -41.37
CA PRO A 161 1.87 -7.46 -42.03
C PRO A 161 1.02 -6.40 -41.30
N ALA A 162 -0.07 -6.82 -40.63
CA ALA A 162 -0.91 -5.91 -39.83
C ALA A 162 -0.21 -5.41 -38.54
N HIS A 163 0.89 -6.03 -38.14
CA HIS A 163 1.69 -5.65 -36.98
C HIS A 163 2.91 -4.79 -37.34
N VAL A 164 2.95 -4.25 -38.56
CA VAL A 164 4.00 -3.34 -39.02
C VAL A 164 3.46 -1.92 -39.09
N PHE A 165 4.06 -1.01 -38.33
CA PHE A 165 3.67 0.40 -38.30
C PHE A 165 4.81 1.26 -38.79
N HIS A 166 4.52 2.10 -39.79
CA HIS A 166 5.47 3.01 -40.40
C HIS A 166 5.17 4.46 -39.98
N LEU A 167 6.16 5.13 -39.39
CA LEU A 167 6.05 6.50 -38.93
C LEU A 167 7.06 7.39 -39.66
N LYS A 168 6.62 8.53 -40.21
CA LYS A 168 7.50 9.40 -41.03
C LYS A 168 8.71 9.96 -40.28
N ASN A 169 8.61 10.15 -38.97
CA ASN A 169 9.68 10.64 -38.09
C ASN A 169 9.32 10.38 -36.62
N PHE A 170 10.27 10.59 -35.71
CA PHE A 170 10.03 10.43 -34.26
C PHE A 170 9.04 11.45 -33.69
N ALA A 171 8.88 12.61 -34.34
CA ALA A 171 7.78 13.51 -34.00
C ALA A 171 6.40 12.91 -34.33
N ALA A 172 6.28 11.97 -35.28
CA ALA A 172 5.02 11.27 -35.54
C ALA A 172 4.66 10.28 -34.42
N LEU A 173 5.63 9.79 -33.63
CA LEU A 173 5.31 9.12 -32.36
C LEU A 173 4.54 10.07 -31.44
N LYS A 174 4.82 11.38 -31.48
CA LYS A 174 4.04 12.39 -30.77
C LYS A 174 2.60 12.47 -31.29
N ASN A 175 2.35 12.26 -32.58
CA ASN A 175 0.99 12.27 -33.13
C ASN A 175 0.21 11.02 -32.71
N LEU A 176 0.86 9.84 -32.74
CA LEU A 176 0.30 8.63 -32.14
C LEU A 176 0.04 8.88 -30.65
N THR A 177 0.98 9.56 -29.98
CA THR A 177 0.84 10.00 -28.59
C THR A 177 -0.31 10.96 -28.38
N GLN A 178 -0.60 11.84 -29.32
CA GLN A 178 -1.66 12.82 -29.20
C GLN A 178 -3.03 12.21 -29.50
N SER A 179 -3.12 11.29 -30.47
CA SER A 179 -4.32 10.46 -30.67
C SER A 179 -4.59 9.62 -29.43
N LEU A 180 -3.55 8.97 -28.90
CA LEU A 180 -3.64 8.22 -27.66
C LEU A 180 -3.98 9.14 -26.48
N GLN A 181 -3.50 10.37 -26.43
CA GLN A 181 -3.91 11.36 -25.43
C GLN A 181 -5.38 11.75 -25.56
N ASN A 182 -5.91 11.92 -26.77
CA ASN A 182 -7.30 12.30 -27.00
C ASN A 182 -8.27 11.16 -26.63
N ASP A 183 -7.84 9.91 -26.81
CA ASP A 183 -8.60 8.77 -26.32
C ASP A 183 -8.51 8.64 -24.79
N LEU A 184 -7.32 8.88 -24.22
CA LEU A 184 -7.16 8.94 -22.76
C LEU A 184 -7.84 10.16 -22.15
N SER A 185 -7.98 11.29 -22.85
CA SER A 185 -8.59 12.51 -22.29
C SER A 185 -10.08 12.39 -22.06
N LYS A 186 -10.70 11.35 -22.64
CA LYS A 186 -12.05 10.89 -22.29
C LYS A 186 -12.11 10.16 -20.94
N ILE A 187 -10.98 9.88 -20.27
CA ILE A 187 -10.93 9.09 -19.04
C ILE A 187 -11.22 9.91 -17.79
N CYS A 188 -10.83 11.19 -17.75
CA CYS A 188 -11.11 12.07 -16.63
C CYS A 188 -11.02 13.55 -17.00
N GLU A 189 -11.75 14.39 -16.25
CA GLU A 189 -11.71 15.85 -16.41
C GLU A 189 -10.52 16.46 -15.64
N ASN A 190 -9.79 17.38 -16.27
CA ASN A 190 -8.61 18.02 -15.69
C ASN A 190 -8.91 18.66 -14.33
N GLY A 191 -8.02 18.47 -13.35
CA GLY A 191 -8.19 18.97 -11.99
C GLY A 191 -9.11 18.12 -11.10
N LYS A 192 -9.89 17.18 -11.66
CA LYS A 192 -10.75 16.31 -10.85
C LYS A 192 -9.98 15.17 -10.22
N ILE A 193 -10.49 14.74 -9.06
CA ILE A 193 -10.07 13.52 -8.39
C ILE A 193 -10.91 12.37 -8.94
N VAL A 194 -10.25 11.32 -9.43
CA VAL A 194 -10.90 10.13 -9.98
C VAL A 194 -10.32 8.86 -9.36
N LEU A 195 -11.04 7.75 -9.48
CA LEU A 195 -10.55 6.44 -9.09
C LEU A 195 -10.01 5.68 -10.31
N ASP A 196 -8.89 4.99 -10.14
CA ASP A 196 -8.43 4.03 -11.14
C ASP A 196 -9.12 2.66 -10.99
N GLU A 197 -8.80 1.73 -11.88
CA GLU A 197 -9.35 0.38 -11.91
C GLU A 197 -9.01 -0.49 -10.69
N CYS A 198 -8.10 -0.02 -9.83
CA CYS A 198 -7.73 -0.61 -8.57
C CYS A 198 -8.18 0.27 -7.39
N GLY A 199 -9.10 1.21 -7.61
CA GLY A 199 -9.69 2.06 -6.57
C GLY A 199 -8.71 3.05 -5.96
N ARG A 200 -7.55 3.30 -6.58
CA ARG A 200 -6.62 4.34 -6.12
C ARG A 200 -7.17 5.71 -6.46
N ARG A 201 -6.99 6.66 -5.55
CA ARG A 201 -7.34 8.06 -5.76
C ARG A 201 -6.26 8.72 -6.60
N CYS A 202 -6.61 9.19 -7.78
CA CYS A 202 -5.70 9.84 -8.72
C CYS A 202 -6.11 11.29 -8.95
N ARG A 203 -5.13 12.14 -9.22
CA ARG A 203 -5.36 13.49 -9.76
C ARG A 203 -5.46 13.39 -11.27
N CYS A 204 -6.42 14.07 -11.86
CA CYS A 204 -6.48 14.18 -13.31
C CYS A 204 -5.68 15.39 -13.79
N GLU A 205 -4.74 15.17 -14.70
CA GLU A 205 -3.99 16.22 -15.38
C GLU A 205 -3.94 15.95 -16.88
N ASN A 206 -4.41 16.91 -17.68
CA ASN A 206 -4.49 16.78 -19.15
C ASN A 206 -5.21 15.49 -19.59
N GLY A 207 -6.31 15.16 -18.89
CA GLY A 207 -7.10 13.97 -19.17
C GLY A 207 -6.49 12.65 -18.67
N ARG A 208 -5.39 12.71 -17.90
CA ARG A 208 -4.66 11.54 -17.44
C ARG A 208 -4.70 11.42 -15.94
N ARG A 209 -4.82 10.18 -15.47
CA ARG A 209 -4.66 9.85 -14.05
C ARG A 209 -3.17 9.87 -13.69
N ILE A 210 -2.80 10.75 -12.79
CA ILE A 210 -1.47 10.84 -12.21
C ILE A 210 -1.56 10.86 -10.68
N ASP A 211 -0.42 10.67 -10.01
CA ASP A 211 -0.31 10.69 -8.55
C ASP A 211 -1.36 9.79 -7.87
N CYS A 212 -1.49 8.56 -8.36
CA CYS A 212 -2.49 7.61 -7.89
C CYS A 212 -2.10 6.98 -6.54
N CYS A 213 -2.82 7.35 -5.49
CA CYS A 213 -2.60 6.92 -4.12
C CYS A 213 -3.59 5.84 -3.67
N ARG A 214 -3.10 4.83 -2.96
CA ARG A 214 -3.94 3.85 -2.28
C ARG A 214 -4.64 4.52 -1.11
N ARG A 215 -5.95 4.36 -1.02
CA ARG A 215 -6.75 5.00 0.03
C ARG A 215 -7.16 3.97 1.08
N ARG A 216 -6.65 4.10 2.31
CA ARG A 216 -7.08 3.33 3.48
C ARG A 216 -8.26 4.06 4.12
N LYS A 217 -9.38 3.36 4.28
CA LYS A 217 -10.63 3.93 4.80
C LYS A 217 -10.94 3.35 6.18
N GLU A 218 -11.73 4.08 6.95
CA GLU A 218 -12.30 3.57 8.20
C GLU A 218 -13.20 2.37 7.87
N PHE A 219 -13.02 1.26 8.58
CA PHE A 219 -13.67 0.00 8.26
C PHE A 219 -15.20 0.09 8.27
N THR A 220 -15.78 0.78 9.25
CA THR A 220 -17.23 0.93 9.37
C THR A 220 -17.81 1.86 8.30
N GLN A 221 -17.00 2.73 7.69
CA GLN A 221 -17.39 3.55 6.53
C GLN A 221 -17.21 2.85 5.17
N LEU A 222 -16.63 1.65 5.12
CA LEU A 222 -16.67 0.81 3.93
C LEU A 222 -18.10 0.34 3.65
N ASN A 223 -18.51 0.35 2.39
CA ASN A 223 -19.76 -0.28 2.00
C ASN A 223 -19.66 -1.82 2.11
N GLN A 224 -20.80 -2.50 2.02
CA GLN A 224 -20.88 -3.95 2.21
C GLN A 224 -19.96 -4.73 1.24
N ASP A 225 -19.90 -4.34 -0.02
CA ASP A 225 -19.06 -4.99 -1.03
C ASP A 225 -17.57 -4.82 -0.76
N GLU A 226 -17.16 -3.64 -0.31
CA GLU A 226 -15.77 -3.36 0.07
C GLU A 226 -15.34 -4.22 1.27
N ARG A 227 -16.21 -4.36 2.28
CA ARG A 227 -15.93 -5.21 3.45
C ARG A 227 -15.85 -6.68 3.09
N VAL A 228 -16.84 -7.21 2.37
CA VAL A 228 -16.84 -8.60 1.90
C VAL A 228 -15.61 -8.87 1.03
N ARG A 229 -15.23 -7.94 0.15
CA ARG A 229 -14.00 -8.04 -0.66
C ARG A 229 -12.75 -8.15 0.21
N TYR A 230 -12.59 -7.30 1.22
CA TYR A 230 -11.44 -7.35 2.13
C TYR A 230 -11.36 -8.70 2.85
N ILE A 231 -12.47 -9.12 3.47
CA ILE A 231 -12.55 -10.37 4.23
C ILE A 231 -12.25 -11.59 3.34
N ASN A 232 -12.88 -11.67 2.16
CA ASN A 232 -12.64 -12.78 1.22
C ASN A 232 -11.21 -12.80 0.70
N THR A 233 -10.61 -11.63 0.46
CA THR A 233 -9.22 -11.52 0.00
C THR A 233 -8.25 -11.99 1.07
N LEU A 234 -8.48 -11.61 2.34
CA LEU A 234 -7.71 -12.10 3.49
C LEU A 234 -7.84 -13.63 3.62
N LYS A 235 -9.06 -14.17 3.58
CA LYS A 235 -9.28 -15.62 3.64
C LYS A 235 -8.56 -16.33 2.50
N THR A 236 -8.63 -15.80 1.28
CA THR A 236 -7.91 -16.32 0.12
C THR A 236 -6.40 -16.30 0.34
N ALA A 237 -5.85 -15.20 0.85
CA ALA A 237 -4.42 -15.10 1.16
C ALA A 237 -3.95 -16.18 2.14
N SER A 238 -4.77 -16.49 3.14
CA SER A 238 -4.45 -17.48 4.19
C SER A 238 -4.68 -18.95 3.79
N THR A 239 -5.51 -19.23 2.78
CA THR A 239 -5.96 -20.61 2.47
C THR A 239 -5.52 -21.10 1.09
N ASN A 240 -5.43 -20.22 0.09
CA ASN A 240 -5.10 -20.60 -1.27
C ASN A 240 -3.60 -20.95 -1.39
N GLN A 241 -3.28 -22.13 -1.95
CA GLN A 241 -1.90 -22.64 -2.04
C GLN A 241 -0.91 -21.65 -2.69
N LYS A 242 -1.38 -20.84 -3.63
CA LYS A 242 -0.55 -19.83 -4.33
C LYS A 242 -0.07 -18.71 -3.40
N TYR A 243 -0.88 -18.32 -2.42
CA TYR A 243 -0.63 -17.14 -1.58
C TYR A 243 -0.28 -17.50 -0.14
N LYS A 244 -0.76 -18.66 0.34
CA LYS A 244 -0.65 -19.13 1.72
C LYS A 244 0.76 -19.10 2.26
N LYS A 245 1.74 -19.61 1.50
CA LYS A 245 3.14 -19.61 1.96
C LYS A 245 3.67 -18.20 2.24
N ALA A 246 3.39 -17.24 1.36
CA ALA A 246 3.82 -15.86 1.53
C ALA A 246 3.09 -15.18 2.70
N TYR A 247 1.80 -15.49 2.88
CA TYR A 247 1.01 -15.02 4.02
C TYR A 247 1.59 -15.54 5.35
N GLU A 248 1.82 -16.85 5.46
CA GLU A 248 2.39 -17.47 6.66
C GLU A 248 3.79 -16.93 6.98
N GLN A 249 4.66 -16.79 5.97
CA GLN A 249 6.00 -16.23 6.15
C GLN A 249 5.95 -14.79 6.68
N LEU A 250 5.08 -13.96 6.10
CA LEU A 250 4.95 -12.57 6.52
C LEU A 250 4.52 -12.48 7.99
N LEU A 251 3.50 -13.23 8.40
CA LEU A 251 3.02 -13.19 9.79
C LEU A 251 3.99 -13.84 10.78
N THR A 252 4.70 -14.89 10.36
CA THR A 252 5.74 -15.53 11.18
C THR A 252 6.89 -14.57 11.47
N LEU A 253 7.23 -13.69 10.52
CA LEU A 253 8.28 -12.69 10.71
C LEU A 253 8.01 -11.78 11.92
N HIS A 254 6.77 -11.32 12.10
CA HIS A 254 6.38 -10.54 13.28
C HIS A 254 6.62 -11.33 14.57
N MET A 255 6.25 -12.61 14.57
CA MET A 255 6.40 -13.48 15.74
C MET A 255 7.87 -13.71 16.12
N GLU A 256 8.73 -13.96 15.13
CA GLU A 256 10.17 -14.19 15.33
C GLU A 256 10.90 -12.92 15.81
N LEU A 257 10.44 -11.76 15.32
CA LEU A 257 11.01 -10.47 15.66
C LEU A 257 10.33 -9.79 16.83
N PHE A 258 9.34 -10.42 17.47
CA PHE A 258 8.51 -9.81 18.51
C PHE A 258 9.34 -9.16 19.62
N LEU A 259 10.42 -9.83 20.03
CA LEU A 259 11.37 -9.33 21.06
C LEU A 259 12.60 -8.61 20.47
N GLN A 260 12.69 -8.48 19.14
CA GLN A 260 13.83 -7.90 18.42
C GLN A 260 13.59 -6.42 18.05
N ARG A 261 13.24 -5.60 19.04
CA ARG A 261 13.08 -4.13 18.95
C ARG A 261 11.95 -3.61 18.05
N ILE A 262 11.16 -4.46 17.38
CA ILE A 262 10.04 -4.00 16.55
C ILE A 262 8.90 -3.37 17.36
N HIS A 263 8.91 -3.53 18.69
CA HIS A 263 8.01 -2.90 19.65
C HIS A 263 8.70 -1.83 20.51
N MET A 264 9.94 -1.44 20.17
CA MET A 264 10.66 -0.36 20.83
C MET A 264 10.58 0.93 20.00
N LYS A 265 10.80 2.08 20.67
CA LYS A 265 10.67 3.43 20.07
C LYS A 265 11.39 3.57 18.73
N ASP A 266 12.56 2.94 18.60
CA ASP A 266 13.45 3.00 17.43
C ASP A 266 12.82 2.56 16.11
N PHE A 267 11.94 1.55 16.16
CA PHE A 267 11.42 0.90 14.96
C PHE A 267 9.91 0.70 14.98
N PHE A 268 9.24 0.86 16.12
CA PHE A 268 7.82 0.53 16.26
C PHE A 268 6.95 1.07 15.12
N LEU A 269 6.93 2.39 14.92
CA LEU A 269 6.05 3.01 13.92
C LEU A 269 6.47 2.69 12.47
N THR A 270 7.77 2.77 12.17
CA THR A 270 8.27 2.57 10.80
C THR A 270 8.23 1.11 10.37
N TRP A 271 8.54 0.17 11.26
CA TRP A 271 8.46 -1.26 11.01
C TRP A 271 7.01 -1.70 10.81
N HIS A 272 6.07 -1.22 11.63
CA HIS A 272 4.66 -1.55 11.46
C HIS A 272 4.05 -0.91 10.20
N ARG A 273 4.42 0.32 9.82
CA ARG A 273 4.03 0.90 8.52
C ARG A 273 4.52 0.04 7.35
N TRP A 274 5.78 -0.38 7.39
CA TRP A 274 6.33 -1.33 6.40
C TRP A 274 5.56 -2.66 6.40
N PHE A 275 5.23 -3.19 7.57
CA PHE A 275 4.55 -4.47 7.72
C PHE A 275 3.13 -4.43 7.14
N ILE A 276 2.37 -3.36 7.41
CA ILE A 276 1.06 -3.13 6.80
C ILE A 276 1.20 -3.01 5.28
N LEU A 277 2.22 -2.30 4.78
CA LEU A 277 2.45 -2.19 3.34
C LEU A 277 2.75 -3.56 2.70
N GLN A 278 3.58 -4.40 3.33
CA GLN A 278 3.85 -5.76 2.81
C GLN A 278 2.60 -6.63 2.79
N TYR A 279 1.78 -6.54 3.83
CA TYR A 279 0.52 -7.25 3.92
C TYR A 279 -0.46 -6.79 2.83
N GLU A 280 -0.63 -5.48 2.66
CA GLU A 280 -1.45 -4.89 1.61
C GLU A 280 -0.96 -5.27 0.21
N ASN A 281 0.36 -5.25 -0.01
CA ASN A 281 0.98 -5.70 -1.26
C ASN A 281 0.67 -7.17 -1.56
N LEU A 282 0.63 -8.03 -0.54
CA LEU A 282 0.23 -9.43 -0.71
C LEU A 282 -1.25 -9.53 -1.08
N LEU A 283 -2.14 -8.81 -0.39
CA LEU A 283 -3.58 -8.81 -0.69
C LEU A 283 -3.87 -8.27 -2.10
N GLN A 284 -3.15 -7.24 -2.57
CA GLN A 284 -3.34 -6.70 -3.92
C GLN A 284 -2.89 -7.64 -5.05
N LYS A 285 -2.10 -8.68 -4.76
CA LYS A 285 -1.82 -9.77 -5.73
C LYS A 285 -3.05 -10.65 -5.98
N ILE A 286 -4.06 -10.56 -5.12
CA ILE A 286 -5.34 -11.28 -5.21
C ILE A 286 -6.39 -10.35 -5.81
N ASP A 287 -6.62 -9.19 -5.20
CA ASP A 287 -7.51 -8.14 -5.72
C ASP A 287 -6.88 -6.76 -5.49
N CYS A 288 -6.49 -6.09 -6.58
CA CYS A 288 -5.79 -4.80 -6.49
C CYS A 288 -6.63 -3.67 -5.89
N ARG A 289 -7.96 -3.83 -5.81
CA ARG A 289 -8.87 -2.87 -5.17
C ARG A 289 -8.81 -2.90 -3.65
N VAL A 290 -8.13 -3.88 -3.07
CA VAL A 290 -8.02 -4.02 -1.62
C VAL A 290 -6.91 -3.13 -1.08
N THR A 291 -7.28 -2.29 -0.11
CA THR A 291 -6.36 -1.62 0.81
C THR A 291 -6.62 -2.14 2.22
N VAL A 292 -5.64 -2.01 3.11
CA VAL A 292 -5.86 -2.32 4.53
C VAL A 292 -6.73 -1.22 5.13
N PRO A 293 -7.97 -1.50 5.57
CA PRO A 293 -8.76 -0.50 6.27
C PRO A 293 -8.14 -0.24 7.63
N TYR A 294 -8.47 0.90 8.24
CA TYR A 294 -8.18 1.13 9.65
C TYR A 294 -9.48 1.01 10.46
N TRP A 295 -9.38 0.59 11.71
CA TRP A 295 -10.53 0.60 12.62
C TRP A 295 -10.36 1.71 13.64
N ASP A 296 -11.18 2.76 13.52
CA ASP A 296 -11.23 3.83 14.50
C ASP A 296 -12.09 3.41 15.70
N TRP A 297 -11.47 2.69 16.61
CA TRP A 297 -12.12 2.22 17.82
C TRP A 297 -12.45 3.36 18.81
N THR A 298 -11.98 4.59 18.57
CA THR A 298 -12.30 5.76 19.42
C THR A 298 -13.73 6.26 19.22
N LEU A 299 -14.36 5.91 18.09
CA LEU A 299 -15.76 6.24 17.77
C LEU A 299 -16.79 5.38 18.52
N VAL A 300 -16.32 4.33 19.18
CA VAL A 300 -17.11 3.31 19.88
C VAL A 300 -16.45 2.94 21.20
N ALA A 301 -15.70 3.88 21.77
CA ALA A 301 -14.74 3.65 22.84
C ALA A 301 -15.37 3.02 24.08
N ALA A 302 -16.57 3.45 24.48
CA ALA A 302 -17.24 2.96 25.68
C ALA A 302 -17.94 1.60 25.48
N LYS A 303 -18.39 1.28 24.26
CA LYS A 303 -18.97 -0.03 23.92
C LYS A 303 -18.36 -0.64 22.65
N PRO A 304 -17.07 -1.02 22.70
CA PRO A 304 -16.35 -1.36 21.48
C PRO A 304 -16.61 -2.77 20.95
N PHE A 305 -17.35 -3.61 21.66
CA PHE A 305 -17.58 -5.01 21.30
C PHE A 305 -18.98 -5.32 20.77
N VAL A 306 -19.85 -4.31 20.71
CA VAL A 306 -21.22 -4.43 20.19
C VAL A 306 -21.42 -3.75 18.84
N ASN A 307 -20.35 -3.15 18.27
CA ASN A 307 -20.43 -2.46 17.00
C ASN A 307 -20.28 -3.40 15.78
N ASP A 308 -20.52 -2.83 14.61
CA ASP A 308 -20.57 -3.54 13.32
C ASP A 308 -19.20 -4.05 12.82
N PHE A 309 -18.08 -3.71 13.48
CA PHE A 309 -16.78 -4.33 13.19
C PHE A 309 -16.79 -5.83 13.52
N TRP A 310 -17.43 -6.21 14.62
CA TRP A 310 -17.51 -7.60 15.10
C TRP A 310 -18.68 -8.39 14.51
N ASN A 311 -19.25 -7.89 13.41
CA ASN A 311 -20.41 -8.49 12.75
C ASN A 311 -20.18 -9.99 12.43
N PRO A 312 -21.15 -10.89 12.71
CA PRO A 312 -21.00 -12.33 12.52
C PRO A 312 -21.19 -12.81 11.07
N GLU A 313 -21.57 -11.92 10.15
CA GLU A 313 -21.75 -12.22 8.72
C GLU A 313 -20.42 -12.13 7.94
N ALA A 314 -20.48 -12.30 6.62
CA ALA A 314 -19.34 -12.23 5.71
C ALA A 314 -18.60 -10.88 5.69
N ARG A 315 -19.18 -9.83 6.30
CA ARG A 315 -18.71 -8.44 6.27
C ARG A 315 -18.00 -7.97 7.54
N GLY A 316 -17.83 -8.84 8.54
CA GLY A 316 -17.21 -8.50 9.83
C GLY A 316 -16.13 -9.49 10.27
N PHE A 317 -15.64 -9.29 11.49
CA PHE A 317 -14.54 -10.07 12.07
C PHE A 317 -14.98 -11.17 13.04
N GLY A 318 -16.28 -11.36 13.28
CA GLY A 318 -16.82 -12.26 14.29
C GLY A 318 -16.62 -11.74 15.72
N GLY A 319 -17.35 -12.30 16.68
CA GLY A 319 -17.41 -11.81 18.07
C GLY A 319 -16.31 -12.36 18.98
N ASN A 320 -16.64 -12.45 20.28
CA ASN A 320 -15.75 -12.96 21.33
C ASN A 320 -15.54 -14.49 21.24
N GLY A 321 -14.59 -15.01 22.03
CA GLY A 321 -14.50 -16.44 22.32
C GLY A 321 -15.74 -16.94 23.07
N SER A 322 -16.14 -18.19 22.85
CA SER A 322 -17.25 -18.81 23.58
C SER A 322 -16.84 -20.17 24.17
N PRO A 323 -16.60 -20.25 25.50
CA PRO A 323 -16.62 -19.14 26.50
C PRO A 323 -15.50 -18.10 26.28
N PRO A 324 -15.54 -16.91 26.92
CA PRO A 324 -14.48 -15.90 26.79
C PRO A 324 -13.07 -16.46 27.04
N GLY A 325 -12.10 -16.06 26.21
CA GLY A 325 -10.73 -16.61 26.21
C GLY A 325 -10.54 -17.88 25.38
N SER A 326 -11.61 -18.48 24.87
CA SER A 326 -11.57 -19.65 24.01
C SER A 326 -11.79 -19.31 22.52
N CYS A 327 -12.12 -20.31 21.71
CA CYS A 327 -12.32 -20.15 20.27
C CYS A 327 -13.48 -19.21 19.93
N VAL A 328 -13.25 -18.31 18.99
CA VAL A 328 -14.30 -17.53 18.32
C VAL A 328 -15.19 -18.50 17.54
N LYS A 329 -16.51 -18.40 17.72
CA LYS A 329 -17.50 -19.29 17.07
C LYS A 329 -18.26 -18.64 15.92
N THR A 330 -18.32 -17.31 15.89
CA THR A 330 -19.09 -16.54 14.91
C THR A 330 -18.19 -15.90 13.85
N GLY A 331 -18.79 -15.40 12.77
CA GLY A 331 -18.05 -14.67 11.74
C GLY A 331 -17.30 -15.55 10.72
N PRO A 332 -16.62 -14.92 9.77
CA PRO A 332 -15.84 -15.58 8.71
C PRO A 332 -14.61 -16.32 9.23
N PHE A 333 -14.16 -15.95 10.44
CA PHE A 333 -12.97 -16.43 11.13
C PHE A 333 -13.28 -17.35 12.32
N GLY A 334 -14.55 -17.73 12.50
CA GLY A 334 -14.95 -18.67 13.53
C GLY A 334 -14.35 -20.06 13.33
N GLU A 335 -14.28 -20.82 14.42
CA GLU A 335 -13.82 -22.20 14.43
C GLU A 335 -14.52 -23.06 13.37
N GLY A 336 -13.76 -23.92 12.70
CA GLY A 336 -14.24 -24.74 11.58
C GLY A 336 -14.34 -24.00 10.24
N LYS A 337 -14.36 -22.66 10.23
CA LYS A 337 -14.44 -21.84 8.99
C LYS A 337 -13.10 -21.25 8.55
N TRP A 338 -12.16 -21.11 9.48
CA TRP A 338 -10.82 -20.56 9.27
C TRP A 338 -9.89 -21.03 10.40
N SER A 339 -8.58 -21.05 10.15
CA SER A 339 -7.59 -21.50 11.13
C SER A 339 -6.35 -20.61 11.14
N LEU A 340 -5.74 -20.47 12.31
CA LEU A 340 -4.45 -19.80 12.48
C LEU A 340 -3.35 -20.47 11.65
N ILE A 341 -2.36 -19.67 11.29
CA ILE A 341 -1.14 -20.13 10.61
C ILE A 341 -0.38 -21.15 11.47
N ARG A 342 0.47 -21.96 10.83
CA ARG A 342 1.24 -23.01 11.52
C ARG A 342 2.08 -22.48 12.69
N SER A 343 2.80 -21.38 12.49
CA SER A 343 3.67 -20.79 13.52
C SER A 343 2.90 -20.28 14.74
N ALA A 344 1.63 -19.89 14.56
CA ALA A 344 0.73 -19.46 15.63
C ALA A 344 0.04 -20.63 16.37
N GLY A 345 0.50 -21.87 16.16
CA GLY A 345 0.03 -23.06 16.89
C GLY A 345 -1.05 -23.87 16.17
N ARG A 346 -1.49 -23.46 14.97
CA ARG A 346 -2.69 -24.00 14.29
C ARG A 346 -3.95 -23.86 15.16
N GLY A 347 -5.10 -24.31 14.68
CA GLY A 347 -6.37 -24.25 15.42
C GLY A 347 -7.13 -22.94 15.23
N CYS A 348 -8.02 -22.65 16.18
CA CYS A 348 -8.98 -21.55 16.11
C CYS A 348 -8.39 -20.20 16.54
N LEU A 349 -9.00 -19.10 16.07
CA LEU A 349 -8.80 -17.76 16.62
C LEU A 349 -9.39 -17.68 18.04
N LYS A 350 -8.65 -17.12 19.00
CA LYS A 350 -9.13 -16.92 20.38
C LYS A 350 -9.26 -15.45 20.72
N ARG A 351 -10.31 -15.07 21.46
CA ARG A 351 -10.54 -13.70 21.94
C ARG A 351 -11.10 -13.70 23.36
N ASN A 352 -10.79 -12.65 24.10
CA ASN A 352 -11.33 -12.38 25.44
C ASN A 352 -11.60 -10.88 25.57
N PHE A 353 -12.68 -10.43 24.92
CA PHE A 353 -13.08 -9.03 24.96
C PHE A 353 -13.26 -8.52 26.39
N ASN A 354 -12.56 -7.45 26.71
CA ASN A 354 -12.58 -6.85 28.03
C ASN A 354 -12.34 -5.33 27.94
N ASP A 355 -12.94 -4.60 28.88
CA ASP A 355 -12.72 -3.18 29.10
C ASP A 355 -13.12 -2.28 27.90
N ARG A 356 -13.00 -0.97 28.08
CA ARG A 356 -13.29 0.05 27.08
C ARG A 356 -12.01 0.67 26.53
N PHE A 357 -12.12 1.44 25.45
CA PHE A 357 -10.98 2.09 24.83
C PHE A 357 -10.87 3.59 25.20
N PRO A 358 -9.70 4.22 24.98
CA PRO A 358 -9.60 5.67 24.91
C PRO A 358 -10.55 6.24 23.84
N ASP A 359 -11.25 7.33 24.18
CA ASP A 359 -12.19 8.00 23.28
C ASP A 359 -11.50 9.00 22.32
N VAL A 360 -12.27 9.54 21.39
CA VAL A 360 -11.78 10.44 20.35
C VAL A 360 -11.25 11.76 20.94
N ILE A 361 -11.75 12.20 22.10
CA ILE A 361 -11.25 13.40 22.79
C ILE A 361 -9.87 13.11 23.39
N THR A 362 -9.67 11.91 23.95
CA THR A 362 -8.36 11.47 24.45
C THR A 362 -7.32 11.41 23.33
N LEU A 363 -7.71 10.91 22.14
CA LEU A 363 -6.85 10.93 20.96
C LEU A 363 -6.51 12.37 20.52
N ALA A 364 -7.49 13.26 20.51
CA ALA A 364 -7.25 14.66 20.20
C ALA A 364 -6.33 15.33 21.23
N SER A 365 -6.52 15.08 22.53
CA SER A 365 -5.63 15.56 23.58
C SER A 365 -4.21 15.02 23.42
N LEU A 366 -4.02 13.77 22.99
CA LEU A 366 -2.68 13.22 22.67
C LEU A 366 -2.00 14.05 21.57
N LEU A 367 -2.73 14.36 20.50
CA LEU A 367 -2.19 15.17 19.42
C LEU A 367 -1.94 16.61 19.88
N THR A 368 -2.87 17.25 20.58
CA THR A 368 -2.76 18.66 20.98
C THR A 368 -1.72 18.90 22.07
N SER A 369 -1.51 17.96 22.99
CA SER A 369 -0.54 18.06 24.09
C SER A 369 0.93 17.80 23.68
N ASN A 370 1.16 17.41 22.42
CA ASN A 370 2.50 17.21 21.84
C ASN A 370 2.64 18.05 20.55
N PRO A 371 2.65 19.39 20.64
CA PRO A 371 2.62 20.28 19.48
C PRO A 371 3.98 20.38 18.77
N ASP A 372 5.11 20.30 19.49
CA ASP A 372 6.44 20.50 18.91
C ASP A 372 6.99 19.18 18.34
N PRO A 373 7.72 19.22 17.21
CA PRO A 373 8.57 18.12 16.76
C PRO A 373 9.34 17.41 17.89
N LYS A 374 9.96 18.15 18.81
CA LYS A 374 10.77 17.60 19.91
C LYS A 374 9.98 16.71 20.87
N ASP A 375 8.65 16.83 20.92
CA ASP A 375 7.78 16.04 21.79
C ASP A 375 7.53 14.62 21.26
N PHE A 376 8.15 14.24 20.12
CA PHE A 376 7.90 12.96 19.47
C PHE A 376 8.06 11.74 20.39
N LEU A 377 9.09 11.70 21.24
CA LEU A 377 9.30 10.54 22.13
C LEU A 377 8.19 10.39 23.17
N LYS A 378 7.66 11.52 23.67
CA LYS A 378 6.50 11.54 24.57
C LYS A 378 5.24 11.06 23.84
N PHE A 379 4.99 11.63 22.65
CA PHE A 379 3.90 11.19 21.77
C PHE A 379 3.98 9.69 21.45
N GLU A 380 5.15 9.18 21.05
CA GLU A 380 5.37 7.77 20.71
C GLU A 380 5.11 6.86 21.90
N SER A 381 5.59 7.23 23.09
CA SER A 381 5.41 6.42 24.30
C SER A 381 3.94 6.35 24.70
N GLN A 382 3.23 7.48 24.65
CA GLN A 382 1.80 7.51 24.93
C GLN A 382 1.00 6.70 23.88
N LEU A 383 1.29 6.90 22.59
CA LEU A 383 0.65 6.14 21.49
C LEU A 383 0.88 4.63 21.66
N ARG A 384 2.13 4.21 21.89
CA ARG A 384 2.46 2.79 22.00
C ARG A 384 1.90 2.17 23.28
N VAL A 385 2.06 2.81 24.43
CA VAL A 385 1.69 2.19 25.72
C VAL A 385 0.20 2.30 26.01
N VAL A 386 -0.45 3.44 25.72
CA VAL A 386 -1.85 3.69 26.08
C VAL A 386 -2.82 3.21 25.00
N PHE A 387 -2.50 3.45 23.72
CA PHE A 387 -3.41 3.16 22.61
C PHE A 387 -3.12 1.80 21.96
N HIS A 388 -1.86 1.43 21.77
CA HIS A 388 -1.49 0.16 21.13
C HIS A 388 -1.44 -1.02 22.13
N ASN A 389 -0.56 -0.98 23.13
CA ASN A 389 -0.34 -2.14 24.03
C ASN A 389 -1.64 -2.55 24.74
N GLN A 390 -2.41 -1.56 25.21
CA GLN A 390 -3.68 -1.84 25.88
C GLN A 390 -4.73 -2.42 24.93
N PHE A 391 -4.74 -2.03 23.64
CA PHE A 391 -5.67 -2.61 22.67
C PHE A 391 -5.47 -4.13 22.56
N HIS A 392 -4.22 -4.57 22.44
CA HIS A 392 -3.90 -6.00 22.40
C HIS A 392 -4.45 -6.76 23.62
N SER A 393 -4.27 -6.20 24.82
CA SER A 393 -4.79 -6.79 26.06
C SER A 393 -6.33 -6.84 26.11
N ARG A 394 -7.00 -5.80 25.62
CA ARG A 394 -8.48 -5.67 25.62
C ARG A 394 -9.17 -6.57 24.59
N ILE A 395 -8.52 -6.92 23.49
CA ILE A 395 -9.01 -7.99 22.61
C ILE A 395 -8.75 -9.37 23.24
N GLY A 396 -7.64 -9.52 23.94
CA GLY A 396 -7.27 -10.77 24.60
C GLY A 396 -6.91 -11.90 23.62
N GLY A 397 -6.81 -13.12 24.14
CA GLY A 397 -6.60 -14.32 23.33
C GLY A 397 -5.39 -14.23 22.39
N THR A 398 -5.61 -14.47 21.09
CA THR A 398 -4.54 -14.43 20.07
C THR A 398 -3.90 -13.04 19.97
N MET A 399 -4.68 -11.96 20.09
CA MET A 399 -4.18 -10.58 20.03
C MET A 399 -3.31 -10.21 21.22
N ASN A 400 -3.52 -10.82 22.39
CA ASN A 400 -2.70 -10.59 23.58
C ASN A 400 -1.56 -11.61 23.69
N SER A 401 -0.79 -11.79 22.62
CA SER A 401 0.35 -12.71 22.57
C SER A 401 1.32 -12.31 21.47
N LYS A 402 2.51 -12.96 21.41
CA LYS A 402 3.44 -12.80 20.28
C LYS A 402 2.82 -13.19 18.92
N ASN A 403 1.71 -13.94 18.93
CA ASN A 403 0.99 -14.38 17.74
C ASN A 403 -0.03 -13.34 17.25
N ALA A 404 -0.06 -12.11 17.80
CA ALA A 404 -1.08 -11.11 17.51
C ALA A 404 -1.31 -10.87 16.01
N ALA A 405 -0.25 -10.83 15.20
CA ALA A 405 -0.34 -10.65 13.75
C ALA A 405 -1.15 -11.75 13.03
N ALA A 406 -1.36 -12.91 13.65
CA ALA A 406 -2.23 -13.97 13.13
C ALA A 406 -3.72 -13.69 13.31
N ALA A 407 -4.10 -12.74 14.17
CA ALA A 407 -5.49 -12.31 14.30
C ALA A 407 -5.88 -11.34 13.17
N PRO A 408 -7.02 -11.55 12.48
CA PRO A 408 -7.42 -10.71 11.35
C PRO A 408 -7.59 -9.22 11.68
N GLU A 409 -7.98 -8.88 12.91
CA GLU A 409 -8.14 -7.51 13.43
C GLU A 409 -6.82 -6.76 13.68
N PHE A 410 -5.67 -7.44 13.65
CA PHE A 410 -4.35 -6.83 13.84
C PHE A 410 -4.09 -5.71 12.84
N PHE A 411 -4.32 -5.96 11.55
CA PHE A 411 -3.99 -4.99 10.51
C PHE A 411 -4.89 -3.76 10.53
N PRO A 412 -6.23 -3.87 10.73
CA PRO A 412 -7.07 -2.71 11.00
C PRO A 412 -6.64 -1.88 12.22
N HIS A 413 -6.23 -2.54 13.31
CA HIS A 413 -5.70 -1.84 14.49
C HIS A 413 -4.41 -1.08 14.17
N HIS A 414 -3.40 -1.76 13.59
CA HIS A 414 -2.12 -1.13 13.29
C HIS A 414 -2.22 -0.07 12.19
N ALA A 415 -3.15 -0.21 11.24
CA ALA A 415 -3.44 0.85 10.28
C ALA A 415 -4.02 2.11 10.97
N PHE A 416 -4.77 1.95 12.07
CA PHE A 416 -5.22 3.10 12.84
C PHE A 416 -4.08 3.73 13.66
N ILE A 417 -3.20 2.93 14.28
CA ILE A 417 -1.98 3.45 14.92
C ILE A 417 -1.12 4.23 13.91
N ASP A 418 -0.98 3.70 12.70
CA ASP A 418 -0.25 4.36 11.61
C ASP A 418 -0.95 5.63 11.11
N LYS A 419 -2.29 5.66 11.08
CA LYS A 419 -3.07 6.87 10.82
C LYS A 419 -2.80 7.93 11.88
N ILE A 420 -2.84 7.59 13.17
CA ILE A 420 -2.56 8.54 14.26
C ILE A 420 -1.16 9.15 14.11
N TRP A 421 -0.16 8.33 13.76
CA TRP A 421 1.17 8.84 13.45
C TRP A 421 1.17 9.74 12.20
N SER A 422 0.45 9.37 11.14
CA SER A 422 0.27 10.20 9.96
C SER A 422 -0.36 11.55 10.28
N ASP A 423 -1.37 11.58 11.16
CA ASP A 423 -2.05 12.81 11.60
C ASP A 423 -1.07 13.71 12.39
N TRP A 424 -0.22 13.12 13.24
CA TRP A 424 0.87 13.85 13.90
C TRP A 424 1.91 14.39 12.89
N GLN A 425 2.29 13.60 11.88
CA GLN A 425 3.20 14.05 10.81
C GLN A 425 2.57 15.16 9.94
N GLY A 426 1.24 15.17 9.83
CA GLY A 426 0.45 16.15 9.09
C GLY A 426 0.56 17.58 9.62
N LYS A 427 1.02 17.77 10.86
CA LYS A 427 1.27 19.10 11.45
C LYS A 427 2.37 19.90 10.75
N GLY A 428 3.27 19.23 10.02
CA GLY A 428 4.25 19.93 9.19
C GLY A 428 5.47 19.11 8.81
N LYS A 429 6.29 19.66 7.91
CA LYS A 429 7.52 19.01 7.43
C LYS A 429 8.50 18.66 8.56
N LYS A 430 8.55 19.46 9.62
CA LYS A 430 9.41 19.19 10.79
C LYS A 430 8.96 17.93 11.55
N HIS A 431 7.66 17.76 11.77
CA HIS A 431 7.06 16.53 12.32
C HIS A 431 7.34 15.32 11.43
N LYS A 432 7.28 15.50 10.10
CA LYS A 432 7.56 14.39 9.17
C LYS A 432 9.04 13.99 9.09
N PHE A 433 9.97 14.94 9.07
CA PHE A 433 11.36 14.70 8.64
C PHE A 433 12.48 15.03 9.64
N ASN A 434 12.23 15.60 10.83
CA ASN A 434 13.34 16.17 11.62
C ASN A 434 13.37 15.83 13.13
N ILE A 435 13.34 14.55 13.55
CA ILE A 435 13.21 14.30 15.00
C ILE A 435 13.91 13.05 15.53
N PHE A 436 13.67 11.87 14.95
CA PHE A 436 14.17 10.64 15.59
C PHE A 436 14.57 9.58 14.57
N PHE A 437 13.67 9.20 13.66
CA PHE A 437 13.92 8.15 12.67
C PHE A 437 14.91 8.52 11.56
N THR A 438 15.10 9.80 11.26
CA THR A 438 16.11 10.24 10.28
C THR A 438 17.54 10.02 10.75
N ASN A 439 17.75 9.98 12.08
CA ASN A 439 19.04 9.70 12.70
C ASN A 439 19.32 8.20 12.84
N GLN A 440 18.31 7.34 12.61
CA GLN A 440 18.45 5.90 12.68
C GLN A 440 19.14 5.37 11.40
N LYS A 441 20.44 5.07 11.51
CA LYS A 441 21.25 4.60 10.37
C LYS A 441 21.06 3.11 10.04
N GLY A 442 20.61 2.32 11.02
CA GLY A 442 20.42 0.87 10.91
C GLY A 442 19.23 0.47 10.03
N LYS A 443 19.29 -0.74 9.47
CA LYS A 443 18.14 -1.37 8.82
C LYS A 443 17.10 -1.77 9.86
N MET A 444 15.82 -1.68 9.50
CA MET A 444 14.75 -2.20 10.35
C MET A 444 14.85 -3.73 10.42
N PRO A 445 14.65 -4.34 11.60
CA PRO A 445 14.78 -5.80 11.80
C PRO A 445 14.04 -6.63 10.74
N GLY A 446 14.71 -7.63 10.17
CA GLY A 446 14.13 -8.50 9.15
C GLY A 446 13.87 -7.87 7.77
N THR A 447 14.33 -6.64 7.52
CA THR A 447 14.09 -5.92 6.26
C THR A 447 15.39 -5.42 5.62
N ARG A 448 15.31 -5.03 4.33
CA ARG A 448 16.39 -4.30 3.65
C ARG A 448 16.27 -2.78 3.82
N ASN A 449 15.19 -2.31 4.44
CA ASN A 449 14.80 -0.91 4.51
C ASN A 449 15.29 -0.25 5.80
N ARG A 450 15.39 1.07 5.76
CA ARG A 450 15.67 1.93 6.91
C ARG A 450 14.40 2.65 7.36
N PRO A 451 14.31 3.10 8.62
CA PRO A 451 13.17 3.88 9.11
C PRO A 451 12.83 5.08 8.22
N LYS A 452 13.86 5.78 7.73
CA LYS A 452 13.71 6.94 6.84
C LYS A 452 12.95 6.65 5.54
N ASP A 453 12.96 5.41 5.07
CA ASP A 453 12.29 5.00 3.83
C ASP A 453 10.75 5.00 3.99
N PHE A 454 10.23 5.06 5.23
CA PHE A 454 8.80 4.96 5.57
C PHE A 454 8.24 6.22 6.25
N LEU A 455 8.96 7.34 6.22
CA LEU A 455 8.49 8.58 6.84
C LEU A 455 7.40 9.26 6.03
N ASP A 456 7.41 9.10 4.71
CA ASP A 456 6.45 9.77 3.84
C ASP A 456 5.50 8.78 3.18
N LEU A 457 4.23 8.81 3.57
CA LEU A 457 3.20 7.96 2.96
C LEU A 457 2.97 8.29 1.48
N SER A 458 3.29 9.51 1.02
CA SER A 458 3.20 9.85 -0.41
C SER A 458 4.34 9.31 -1.26
N GLU A 459 5.43 8.85 -0.64
CA GLU A 459 6.58 8.28 -1.34
C GLU A 459 7.22 7.12 -0.57
N GLN A 460 6.50 6.00 -0.50
CA GLN A 460 7.05 4.76 0.03
C GLN A 460 7.85 3.99 -1.04
N PRO A 461 8.69 3.02 -0.64
CA PRO A 461 9.41 2.17 -1.57
C PRO A 461 8.49 1.54 -2.61
N ASP A 462 9.05 1.24 -3.77
CA ASP A 462 8.32 0.82 -4.98
C ASP A 462 7.34 1.88 -5.52
N CYS A 463 7.60 3.18 -5.28
CA CYS A 463 6.78 4.30 -5.76
C CYS A 463 5.31 4.22 -5.31
N ILE A 464 5.09 3.69 -4.10
CA ILE A 464 3.74 3.52 -3.57
C ILE A 464 3.36 4.77 -2.78
N CYS A 465 2.25 5.40 -3.17
CA CYS A 465 1.57 6.40 -2.37
C CYS A 465 0.42 5.74 -1.60
N VAL A 466 0.29 6.08 -0.31
CA VAL A 466 -0.82 5.72 0.57
C VAL A 466 -1.37 6.98 1.21
N GLU A 467 -2.67 6.99 1.42
CA GLU A 467 -3.37 8.03 2.17
C GLU A 467 -4.41 7.40 3.09
N TYR A 468 -4.66 8.04 4.22
CA TYR A 468 -5.80 7.73 5.08
C TYR A 468 -6.95 8.65 4.73
N ALA A 469 -8.12 8.09 4.44
CA ALA A 469 -9.36 8.85 4.45
C ALA A 469 -9.64 9.31 5.88
N ASP A 470 -10.17 10.52 6.06
CA ASP A 470 -10.73 10.92 7.34
C ASP A 470 -12.15 10.42 7.51
N VAL A 471 -12.55 10.22 8.77
CA VAL A 471 -13.93 9.93 9.15
C VAL A 471 -14.76 11.19 8.96
N VAL A 472 -15.82 11.10 8.15
CA VAL A 472 -16.78 12.20 7.98
C VAL A 472 -17.84 12.14 9.08
N ASN A 473 -17.66 12.89 10.17
CA ASN A 473 -18.70 13.17 11.16
C ASN A 473 -18.46 14.53 11.86
N ASN A 474 -19.53 15.17 12.36
CA ASN A 474 -19.47 16.52 12.93
C ASN A 474 -18.59 16.61 14.19
N VAL A 475 -18.62 15.58 15.05
CA VAL A 475 -17.89 15.57 16.33
C VAL A 475 -16.39 15.58 16.09
N SER A 476 -15.87 14.68 15.26
CA SER A 476 -14.45 14.58 14.91
C SER A 476 -13.93 15.84 14.21
N THR A 477 -14.77 16.52 13.41
CA THR A 477 -14.40 17.79 12.78
C THR A 477 -14.22 18.91 13.80
N ILE A 478 -15.16 19.05 14.75
CA ILE A 478 -15.11 20.10 15.78
C ILE A 478 -13.90 19.90 16.70
N ILE A 479 -13.68 18.66 17.15
CA ILE A 479 -12.60 18.31 18.08
C ILE A 479 -11.22 18.74 17.55
N LYS A 480 -10.99 18.67 16.23
CA LYS A 480 -9.71 19.08 15.61
C LYS A 480 -9.39 20.57 15.79
N GLY A 481 -10.39 21.41 16.04
CA GLY A 481 -10.23 22.85 16.24
C GLY A 481 -10.04 23.28 17.69
N LEU A 482 -10.23 22.38 18.65
CA LEU A 482 -10.21 22.72 20.08
C LEU A 482 -8.79 22.78 20.65
N THR A 483 -8.58 23.73 21.57
CA THR A 483 -7.40 23.82 22.42
C THR A 483 -7.34 22.67 23.43
N LEU A 484 -6.17 22.46 24.04
CA LEU A 484 -6.01 21.42 25.05
C LEU A 484 -6.93 21.63 26.26
N SER A 485 -7.13 22.88 26.69
CA SER A 485 -8.00 23.22 27.82
C SER A 485 -9.46 22.87 27.52
N GLU A 486 -9.96 23.24 26.34
CA GLU A 486 -11.32 22.92 25.91
C GLU A 486 -11.53 21.40 25.84
N LEU A 487 -10.57 20.65 25.28
CA LEU A 487 -10.64 19.19 25.23
C LEU A 487 -10.68 18.56 26.63
N GLN A 488 -9.89 19.07 27.57
CA GLN A 488 -9.85 18.58 28.94
C GLN A 488 -11.14 18.86 29.73
N ASN A 489 -11.82 19.96 29.42
CA ASN A 489 -13.06 20.37 30.07
C ASN A 489 -14.29 19.58 29.59
N ILE A 490 -14.24 18.87 28.46
CA ILE A 490 -15.38 18.06 28.00
C ILE A 490 -15.61 16.89 28.98
N PRO A 491 -16.79 16.81 29.64
CA PRO A 491 -17.11 15.71 30.54
C PRO A 491 -17.19 14.38 29.79
N ARG A 492 -16.49 13.36 30.29
CA ARG A 492 -16.42 12.03 29.67
C ARG A 492 -16.02 10.96 30.68
N LEU A 493 -16.17 9.70 30.32
CA LEU A 493 -15.71 8.60 31.15
C LEU A 493 -14.18 8.69 31.37
N ALA A 494 -13.68 8.16 32.50
CA ALA A 494 -12.25 8.18 32.83
C ALA A 494 -11.37 7.52 31.75
N LEU A 495 -10.05 7.65 31.83
CA LEU A 495 -9.18 6.79 31.02
C LEU A 495 -9.27 5.35 31.54
N PRO A 496 -9.40 4.34 30.65
CA PRO A 496 -9.34 2.97 31.11
C PRO A 496 -7.91 2.63 31.61
N PRO A 497 -7.79 1.83 32.68
CA PRO A 497 -6.52 1.60 33.36
C PRO A 497 -5.51 0.84 32.48
N LEU A 498 -4.22 0.98 32.80
CA LEU A 498 -3.17 0.19 32.18
C LEU A 498 -3.17 -1.25 32.74
N SER A 499 -3.23 -2.22 31.84
CA SER A 499 -3.23 -3.65 32.18
C SER A 499 -1.81 -4.16 32.44
N ALA A 500 -1.60 -4.83 33.58
CA ALA A 500 -0.34 -5.52 33.88
C ALA A 500 0.03 -6.59 32.83
N ASN A 501 -0.98 -7.24 32.23
CA ASN A 501 -0.76 -8.21 31.15
C ASN A 501 -0.14 -7.54 29.91
N ALA A 502 -0.61 -6.34 29.55
CA ALA A 502 -0.04 -5.57 28.44
C ALA A 502 1.41 -5.19 28.73
N THR A 503 1.68 -4.71 29.95
CA THR A 503 3.02 -4.35 30.42
C THR A 503 4.00 -5.53 30.30
N GLY A 504 3.60 -6.71 30.77
CA GLY A 504 4.41 -7.92 30.70
C GLY A 504 4.66 -8.37 29.26
N LEU A 505 3.62 -8.43 28.43
CA LEU A 505 3.74 -8.91 27.04
C LEU A 505 4.71 -8.05 26.21
N PHE A 506 4.64 -6.73 26.34
CA PHE A 506 5.47 -5.81 25.55
C PHE A 506 6.78 -5.41 26.24
N HIS A 507 7.09 -6.00 27.39
CA HIS A 507 8.31 -5.69 28.16
C HIS A 507 8.48 -4.18 28.41
N THR A 508 7.38 -3.48 28.72
CA THR A 508 7.41 -2.03 28.98
C THR A 508 8.13 -1.80 30.31
N SER A 509 9.19 -1.00 30.31
CA SER A 509 10.01 -0.79 31.52
C SER A 509 9.26 0.03 32.57
N SER A 510 9.60 -0.16 33.85
CA SER A 510 8.98 0.63 34.94
C SER A 510 9.19 2.13 34.77
N ALA A 511 10.36 2.55 34.27
CA ALA A 511 10.65 3.96 33.99
C ALA A 511 9.74 4.52 32.88
N GLU A 512 9.48 3.74 31.83
CA GLU A 512 8.56 4.15 30.76
C GLU A 512 7.11 4.21 31.24
N LEU A 513 6.68 3.27 32.08
CA LEU A 513 5.35 3.31 32.69
C LEU A 513 5.17 4.55 33.57
N GLU A 514 6.18 4.94 34.33
CA GLU A 514 6.14 6.13 35.17
C GLU A 514 6.09 7.42 34.33
N GLU A 515 6.85 7.49 33.23
CA GLU A 515 6.79 8.59 32.26
C GLU A 515 5.39 8.70 31.62
N VAL A 516 4.81 7.56 31.21
CA VAL A 516 3.46 7.51 30.64
C VAL A 516 2.43 7.92 31.68
N ALA A 517 2.51 7.42 32.91
CA ALA A 517 1.60 7.78 33.99
C ALA A 517 1.61 9.29 34.28
N LYS A 518 2.81 9.91 34.33
CA LYS A 518 2.95 11.37 34.51
C LYS A 518 2.31 12.18 33.37
N SER A 519 2.32 11.64 32.15
CA SER A 519 1.75 12.31 30.97
C SER A 519 0.27 12.00 30.72
N GLN A 520 -0.32 11.01 31.41
CA GLN A 520 -1.74 10.67 31.28
C GLN A 520 -2.67 11.81 31.73
N SER A 521 -2.25 12.62 32.70
CA SER A 521 -3.01 13.80 33.14
C SER A 521 -3.27 14.79 32.00
N ALA A 522 -2.36 14.88 31.03
CA ALA A 522 -2.51 15.78 29.88
C ALA A 522 -3.63 15.33 28.93
N ILE A 523 -3.99 14.04 28.93
CA ILE A 523 -5.01 13.46 28.04
C ILE A 523 -6.28 13.00 28.78
N ALA A 524 -6.26 13.01 30.11
CA ALA A 524 -7.39 12.69 30.97
C ALA A 524 -8.44 13.82 31.00
N PRO A 525 -9.72 13.50 31.25
CA PRO A 525 -10.73 14.51 31.52
C PRO A 525 -10.55 15.20 32.87
N GLN A 526 -10.92 16.47 32.96
CA GLN A 526 -11.09 17.17 34.24
C GLN A 526 -12.42 16.79 34.93
N HIS A 527 -13.44 16.48 34.14
CA HIS A 527 -14.76 16.07 34.62
C HIS A 527 -15.07 14.63 34.20
N VAL A 528 -15.05 13.71 35.17
CA VAL A 528 -15.31 12.29 34.94
C VAL A 528 -16.80 12.00 35.06
N LEU A 529 -17.37 11.38 34.02
CA LEU A 529 -18.74 10.89 34.02
C LEU A 529 -18.84 9.46 34.59
N HIS A 530 -20.00 9.14 35.15
CA HIS A 530 -20.42 7.77 35.44
C HIS A 530 -21.17 7.18 34.23
N GLU A 531 -21.06 5.88 33.99
CA GLU A 531 -21.72 5.23 32.84
C GLU A 531 -23.25 5.44 32.86
N ASP A 532 -23.87 5.41 34.04
CA ASP A 532 -25.31 5.62 34.22
C ASP A 532 -25.79 7.04 33.88
N SER A 533 -24.87 8.00 33.72
CA SER A 533 -25.19 9.38 33.33
C SER A 533 -25.29 9.58 31.80
N LEU A 534 -24.90 8.57 31.02
CA LEU A 534 -24.93 8.62 29.55
C LEU A 534 -26.28 8.14 29.03
N ASN A 535 -27.01 9.05 28.37
CA ASN A 535 -28.31 8.74 27.74
C ASN A 535 -28.23 8.86 26.22
N GLY A 536 -28.88 7.93 25.52
CA GLY A 536 -28.89 7.85 24.05
C GLY A 536 -27.70 7.08 23.48
N THR A 537 -27.93 6.41 22.35
CA THR A 537 -26.99 5.44 21.75
C THR A 537 -25.62 6.05 21.46
N ASP A 538 -25.56 7.29 20.94
CA ASP A 538 -24.29 7.95 20.62
C ASP A 538 -23.45 8.22 21.86
N ALA A 539 -24.08 8.78 22.91
CA ALA A 539 -23.36 9.10 24.14
C ALA A 539 -22.84 7.84 24.83
N ILE A 540 -23.63 6.77 24.82
CA ILE A 540 -23.29 5.47 25.37
C ILE A 540 -22.13 4.81 24.60
N ASN A 541 -22.07 4.96 23.27
CA ASN A 541 -20.98 4.40 22.47
C ASN A 541 -19.68 5.19 22.60
N LEU A 542 -19.78 6.52 22.67
CA LEU A 542 -18.64 7.42 22.72
C LEU A 542 -18.02 7.55 24.11
N GLY A 543 -18.81 7.40 25.18
CA GLY A 543 -18.37 7.67 26.55
C GLY A 543 -18.44 9.16 26.94
N PHE A 544 -19.09 9.99 26.13
CA PHE A 544 -19.36 11.41 26.37
C PHE A 544 -20.58 11.85 25.57
N ARG A 545 -21.20 12.96 25.95
CA ARG A 545 -22.36 13.48 25.21
C ARG A 545 -21.86 14.34 24.04
N PRO A 546 -22.25 14.07 22.78
CA PRO A 546 -21.86 14.90 21.64
C PRO A 546 -22.15 16.39 21.84
N PHE A 547 -23.26 16.72 22.52
CA PHE A 547 -23.63 18.09 22.88
C PHE A 547 -22.53 18.85 23.64
N ASP A 548 -21.81 18.18 24.54
CA ASP A 548 -20.75 18.82 25.34
C ASP A 548 -19.55 19.26 24.47
N VAL A 549 -19.30 18.55 23.36
CA VAL A 549 -18.28 18.94 22.37
C VAL A 549 -18.67 20.23 21.65
N PHE A 550 -19.95 20.38 21.29
CA PHE A 550 -20.44 21.61 20.64
C PHE A 550 -20.40 22.81 21.60
N ASN A 551 -20.66 22.59 22.90
CA ASN A 551 -20.55 23.66 23.89
C ASN A 551 -19.11 24.11 24.10
N ALA A 552 -18.17 23.16 24.20
CA ALA A 552 -16.75 23.49 24.32
C ALA A 552 -16.29 24.41 23.17
N ALA A 553 -16.69 24.10 21.94
CA ALA A 553 -16.35 24.90 20.76
C ALA A 553 -16.97 26.32 20.70
N ARG A 554 -17.98 26.60 21.53
CA ARG A 554 -18.63 27.92 21.63
C ARG A 554 -18.11 28.75 22.80
N SER A 555 -17.40 28.13 23.74
CA SER A 555 -16.91 28.77 24.96
C SER A 555 -15.48 29.30 24.83
N GLY A 556 -14.72 28.87 23.82
CA GLY A 556 -13.46 29.48 23.38
C GLY A 556 -13.68 30.47 22.24
#